data_AF-A0AAU4CP69-F1
#
_entry.id   AF-A0AAU4CP69-F1
#
_cell.length_a   1.000
_cell.length_b   1.000
_cell.length_c   1.000
_cell.angle_alpha   90.00
_cell.angle_beta   90.00
_cell.angle_gamma   90.00
#
_symmetry.space_group_name_H-M   'P 1'
#
loop_
_entity.id
_entity.type
_entity.pdbx_description
1 polymer ?
#
loop_
_entity_poly.entity_id
_entity_poly.type
_entity_poly.pdbx_seq_one_letter_code
_entity_poly.pdbx_strand_id
1 'polypeptide(L)'
;MSPLPSPGAERLGGLPSVPAVLRSRVRAAVRRPGRAARPGRPTRLTPEETQDRALLLRLLSLLLQYPDAELAAARPVLAATVEALAPSPAAEHLAAFTAWCGGQETQALERHYVEMFDLRRKSSLYLTYYLHGDTRRRGMALLTLAQRYRATGWDTDGGELPDHLPVVLEFAALAGPRAGEAPLRQHRRGLELIHRALTDADSPYRHVLAALLTLLPPPTEADLRAVAELAAQGPPNEDVGIDPYGAGEFAPPGTFVPPDQARPTLMPPLSTPEGPR
;
A
#
# COMPACT_ATOMS: atom_id res chain seq x y z
N MET A 1 -13.25 54.74 -25.92
CA MET A 1 -13.71 53.44 -25.38
C MET A 1 -13.49 52.40 -26.45
N SER A 2 -12.29 51.81 -26.42
CA SER A 2 -11.84 50.78 -27.36
C SER A 2 -11.70 49.46 -26.58
N PRO A 3 -12.06 48.31 -27.16
CA PRO A 3 -11.98 47.03 -26.47
C PRO A 3 -10.52 46.59 -26.31
N LEU A 4 -10.21 46.04 -25.14
CA LEU A 4 -8.93 45.43 -24.81
C LEU A 4 -8.72 44.13 -25.60
N PRO A 5 -7.50 43.85 -26.09
CA PRO A 5 -7.15 42.57 -26.68
C PRO A 5 -6.68 41.56 -25.61
N SER A 6 -7.10 40.30 -25.73
CA SER A 6 -6.29 39.13 -25.31
C SER A 6 -5.40 38.76 -26.49
N PRO A 7 -4.11 38.33 -26.34
CA PRO A 7 -3.77 37.00 -25.80
C PRO A 7 -2.32 36.84 -25.22
N GLY A 8 -2.00 35.63 -24.73
CA GLY A 8 -0.64 35.15 -24.38
C GLY A 8 -0.67 34.31 -23.09
N ALA A 9 -0.67 32.97 -23.06
CA ALA A 9 0.20 31.97 -23.70
C ALA A 9 1.68 32.14 -23.35
N GLU A 10 2.05 31.80 -22.11
CA GLU A 10 3.40 31.30 -21.80
C GLU A 10 3.31 29.90 -21.18
N ARG A 11 3.91 28.97 -21.92
CA ARG A 11 4.31 27.63 -21.48
C ARG A 11 5.55 27.77 -20.59
N LEU A 12 5.80 26.75 -19.75
CA LEU A 12 7.09 26.26 -19.17
C LEU A 12 6.87 25.94 -17.67
N GLY A 13 7.16 24.76 -17.11
CA GLY A 13 7.98 23.67 -17.62
C GLY A 13 7.59 22.29 -17.08
N GLY A 14 7.64 21.34 -18.02
CA GLY A 14 7.79 19.88 -17.94
C GLY A 14 7.58 19.18 -16.61
N LEU A 15 6.38 18.61 -16.45
CA LEU A 15 6.22 17.38 -15.67
C LEU A 15 6.73 16.21 -16.53
N PRO A 16 7.54 15.28 -15.97
CA PRO A 16 8.22 14.26 -16.76
C PRO A 16 7.21 13.33 -17.44
N SER A 17 7.23 13.35 -18.77
CA SER A 17 6.41 12.52 -19.65
C SER A 17 7.02 11.12 -19.80
N VAL A 18 6.31 10.05 -19.39
CA VAL A 18 6.38 8.65 -19.86
C VAL A 18 7.44 7.64 -19.29
N PRO A 19 8.67 7.94 -18.81
CA PRO A 19 9.57 6.89 -18.29
C PRO A 19 9.24 6.28 -16.91
N ALA A 20 8.25 6.77 -16.15
CA ALA A 20 7.96 6.24 -14.81
C ALA A 20 7.13 4.94 -14.85
N VAL A 21 6.21 4.84 -15.82
CA VAL A 21 5.26 3.72 -15.98
C VAL A 21 5.89 2.46 -16.61
N LEU A 22 7.12 2.53 -17.13
CA LEU A 22 7.75 1.46 -17.92
C LEU A 22 9.19 1.08 -17.54
N ARG A 23 9.74 1.52 -16.40
CA ARG A 23 11.18 1.30 -16.10
C ARG A 23 11.60 -0.08 -15.61
N SER A 24 10.75 -1.11 -15.70
CA SER A 24 11.25 -2.47 -15.49
C SER A 24 10.50 -3.55 -16.27
N ARG A 25 10.55 -3.50 -17.60
CA ARG A 25 10.48 -4.71 -18.42
C ARG A 25 11.78 -4.92 -19.22
N VAL A 26 12.45 -6.03 -18.89
CA VAL A 26 13.26 -6.92 -19.75
C VAL A 26 14.47 -6.32 -20.52
N ARG A 27 15.66 -6.42 -19.91
CA ARG A 27 17.00 -6.81 -20.48
C ARG A 27 18.04 -6.50 -19.38
N ALA A 28 18.78 -7.46 -18.82
CA ALA A 28 19.87 -8.14 -19.52
C ALA A 28 20.08 -9.58 -19.00
N ALA A 29 20.17 -10.49 -19.96
CA ALA A 29 20.72 -11.82 -19.78
C ALA A 29 22.27 -11.78 -19.77
N VAL A 30 22.86 -12.87 -19.25
CA VAL A 30 24.26 -13.35 -19.42
C VAL A 30 25.26 -12.70 -18.43
N ARG A 31 25.95 -13.41 -17.50
CA ARG A 31 26.79 -14.61 -17.68
C ARG A 31 27.13 -15.38 -16.35
N ARG A 32 26.92 -16.70 -16.41
CA ARG A 32 27.47 -17.96 -15.78
C ARG A 32 28.79 -17.99 -14.94
N PRO A 33 29.19 -19.17 -14.35
CA PRO A 33 28.45 -20.40 -13.95
C PRO A 33 28.83 -21.00 -12.55
N GLY A 34 28.04 -21.99 -12.09
CA GLY A 34 28.64 -23.20 -11.47
C GLY A 34 28.06 -23.69 -10.13
N ARG A 35 27.25 -24.75 -10.16
CA ARG A 35 27.56 -26.10 -9.63
C ARG A 35 26.27 -26.91 -9.42
N ALA A 36 26.32 -28.18 -9.83
CA ALA A 36 25.21 -29.14 -9.84
C ALA A 36 24.50 -29.26 -8.49
N ALA A 37 23.16 -29.30 -8.52
CA ALA A 37 22.32 -29.53 -7.35
C ALA A 37 22.02 -31.03 -7.18
N ARG A 38 22.19 -31.52 -5.95
CA ARG A 38 21.76 -32.83 -5.44
C ARG A 38 20.23 -32.84 -5.23
N PRO A 39 19.56 -34.00 -5.29
CA PRO A 39 18.10 -34.07 -5.17
C PRO A 39 17.65 -33.91 -3.70
N GLY A 40 16.55 -33.18 -3.48
CA GLY A 40 15.89 -33.03 -2.17
C GLY A 40 15.58 -31.60 -1.69
N ARG A 41 15.81 -30.55 -2.49
CA ARG A 41 15.55 -29.15 -2.10
C ARG A 41 14.28 -28.63 -2.82
N PRO A 42 13.42 -27.81 -2.18
CA PRO A 42 12.29 -27.17 -2.86
C PRO A 42 12.76 -26.56 -4.19
N THR A 43 12.09 -26.96 -5.26
CA THR A 43 12.44 -26.63 -6.65
C THR A 43 12.61 -25.11 -6.76
N ARG A 44 13.83 -24.67 -7.09
CA ARG A 44 14.05 -23.25 -7.39
C ARG A 44 13.32 -22.94 -8.69
N LEU A 45 12.54 -21.87 -8.70
CA LEU A 45 11.96 -21.35 -9.93
C LEU A 45 13.08 -21.09 -10.95
N THR A 46 12.79 -21.36 -12.21
CA THR A 46 13.64 -20.97 -13.32
C THR A 46 13.70 -19.43 -13.41
N PRO A 47 14.69 -18.87 -14.12
CA PRO A 47 14.76 -17.42 -14.34
C PRO A 47 13.51 -16.85 -15.04
N GLU A 48 12.94 -17.61 -15.98
CA GLU A 48 11.72 -17.25 -16.71
C GLU A 48 10.50 -17.26 -15.77
N GLU A 49 10.30 -18.34 -15.02
CA GLU A 49 9.23 -18.41 -14.00
C GLU A 49 9.34 -17.29 -12.96
N THR A 50 10.57 -16.89 -12.60
CA THR A 50 10.80 -15.78 -11.68
C THR A 50 10.39 -14.43 -12.28
N GLN A 51 10.62 -14.23 -13.58
CA GLN A 51 10.21 -13.02 -14.29
C GLN A 51 8.69 -12.95 -14.44
N ASP A 52 8.05 -14.04 -14.81
CA ASP A 52 6.59 -14.14 -14.93
C ASP A 52 5.91 -13.90 -13.58
N ARG A 53 6.50 -14.48 -12.52
CA ARG A 53 6.05 -14.26 -11.15
C ARG A 53 6.15 -12.79 -10.73
N ALA A 54 7.26 -12.13 -11.04
CA ALA A 54 7.43 -10.71 -10.75
C ALA A 54 6.46 -9.83 -11.56
N LEU A 55 6.17 -10.21 -12.82
CA LEU A 55 5.18 -9.53 -13.65
C LEU A 55 3.77 -9.64 -13.05
N LEU A 56 3.36 -10.83 -12.63
CA LEU A 56 2.07 -11.05 -11.95
C LEU A 56 1.95 -10.20 -10.69
N LEU A 57 2.97 -10.17 -9.83
CA LEU A 57 2.98 -9.35 -8.61
C LEU A 57 2.88 -7.85 -8.91
N ARG A 58 3.52 -7.38 -9.98
CA ARG A 58 3.40 -5.98 -10.44
C ARG A 58 2.01 -5.65 -10.96
N LEU A 59 1.40 -6.55 -11.74
CA LEU A 59 0.02 -6.38 -12.21
C LEU A 59 -0.95 -6.32 -11.03
N LEU A 60 -0.80 -7.22 -10.05
CA LEU A 60 -1.59 -7.21 -8.82
C LEU A 60 -1.42 -5.89 -8.05
N SER A 61 -0.18 -5.38 -7.95
CA SER A 61 0.08 -4.09 -7.31
C SER A 61 -0.68 -2.95 -8.02
N LEU A 62 -0.52 -2.82 -9.34
CA LEU A 62 -1.15 -1.75 -10.13
C LEU A 62 -2.69 -1.83 -10.10
N LEU A 63 -3.26 -3.02 -10.20
CA LEU A 63 -4.72 -3.23 -10.22
C LEU A 63 -5.39 -2.99 -8.85
N LEU A 64 -4.59 -2.88 -7.78
CA LEU A 64 -5.05 -2.53 -6.43
C LEU A 64 -4.73 -1.09 -6.05
N GLN A 65 -4.16 -0.28 -6.94
CA GLN A 65 -4.00 1.15 -6.71
C GLN A 65 -5.30 1.90 -6.97
N TYR A 66 -5.42 3.08 -6.36
CA TYR A 66 -6.52 3.98 -6.63
C TYR A 66 -6.58 4.31 -8.14
N PRO A 67 -7.74 4.18 -8.81
CA PRO A 67 -7.87 4.33 -10.27
C PRO A 67 -7.89 5.79 -10.70
N ASP A 68 -6.77 6.49 -10.46
CA ASP A 68 -6.55 7.86 -10.91
C ASP A 68 -6.46 7.98 -12.44
N ALA A 69 -6.22 9.20 -12.92
CA ALA A 69 -6.11 9.48 -14.35
C ALA A 69 -4.98 8.69 -15.04
N GLU A 70 -3.87 8.41 -14.33
CA GLU A 70 -2.73 7.68 -14.88
C GLU A 70 -3.06 6.19 -15.04
N LEU A 71 -3.60 5.57 -13.99
CA LEU A 71 -4.06 4.19 -14.03
C LEU A 71 -5.20 4.03 -15.04
N ALA A 72 -6.11 5.00 -15.12
CA ALA A 72 -7.20 5.02 -16.10
C ALA A 72 -6.68 5.05 -17.55
N ALA A 73 -5.60 5.79 -17.82
CA ALA A 73 -4.95 5.82 -19.12
C ALA A 73 -4.16 4.53 -19.42
N ALA A 74 -3.62 3.88 -18.39
CA ALA A 74 -2.88 2.62 -18.52
C ALA A 74 -3.76 1.38 -18.71
N ARG A 75 -5.08 1.46 -18.46
CA ARG A 75 -6.03 0.32 -18.56
C ARG A 75 -5.88 -0.54 -19.81
N PRO A 76 -5.81 0.01 -21.04
CA PRO A 76 -5.65 -0.83 -22.25
C PRO A 76 -4.35 -1.63 -22.25
N VAL A 77 -3.25 -1.04 -21.75
CA VAL A 77 -1.94 -1.69 -21.66
C VAL A 77 -1.94 -2.79 -20.60
N LEU A 78 -2.63 -2.56 -19.47
CA LEU A 78 -2.80 -3.56 -18.42
C LEU A 78 -3.63 -4.75 -18.92
N ALA A 79 -4.76 -4.51 -19.58
CA ALA A 79 -5.58 -5.56 -20.18
C ALA A 79 -4.79 -6.39 -21.20
N ALA A 80 -4.13 -5.72 -22.17
CA ALA A 80 -3.30 -6.40 -23.16
C ALA A 80 -2.12 -7.18 -22.54
N THR A 81 -1.54 -6.67 -21.44
CA THR A 81 -0.52 -7.44 -20.71
C THR A 81 -1.11 -8.71 -20.11
N VAL A 82 -2.28 -8.62 -19.46
CA VAL A 82 -2.93 -9.75 -18.83
C VAL A 82 -3.31 -10.81 -19.87
N GLU A 83 -3.80 -10.40 -21.04
CA GLU A 83 -4.10 -11.31 -22.16
C GLU A 83 -2.86 -12.04 -22.69
N ALA A 84 -1.68 -11.43 -22.59
CA ALA A 84 -0.43 -12.02 -23.04
C ALA A 84 0.22 -12.97 -22.00
N LEU A 85 -0.34 -13.11 -20.80
CA LEU A 85 0.18 -14.01 -19.77
C LEU A 85 -0.02 -15.48 -20.18
N ALA A 86 0.91 -16.34 -19.74
CA ALA A 86 0.72 -17.78 -19.87
C ALA A 86 -0.54 -18.23 -19.09
N PRO A 87 -1.32 -19.20 -19.63
CA PRO A 87 -2.51 -19.71 -18.96
C PRO A 87 -2.22 -20.19 -17.54
N SER A 88 -2.93 -19.61 -16.57
CA SER A 88 -2.82 -19.96 -15.16
C SER A 88 -4.07 -19.47 -14.42
N PRO A 89 -4.39 -20.03 -13.24
CA PRO A 89 -5.50 -19.54 -12.43
C PRO A 89 -5.40 -18.05 -12.09
N ALA A 90 -4.19 -17.54 -11.86
CA ALA A 90 -3.96 -16.12 -11.65
C ALA A 90 -4.30 -15.28 -12.89
N ALA A 91 -3.87 -15.72 -14.07
CA ALA A 91 -4.16 -15.03 -15.33
C ALA A 91 -5.66 -14.99 -15.63
N GLU A 92 -6.39 -16.09 -15.39
CA GLU A 92 -7.85 -16.15 -15.58
C GLU A 92 -8.60 -15.14 -14.70
N HIS A 93 -8.23 -15.07 -13.41
CA HIS A 93 -8.79 -14.09 -12.50
C HIS A 93 -8.46 -12.65 -12.90
N LEU A 94 -7.20 -12.37 -13.26
CA LEU A 94 -6.82 -11.04 -13.72
C LEU A 94 -7.56 -10.65 -15.00
N ALA A 95 -7.76 -11.59 -15.93
CA ALA A 95 -8.49 -11.35 -17.17
C ALA A 95 -9.95 -10.98 -16.89
N ALA A 96 -10.61 -11.68 -15.97
CA ALA A 96 -11.97 -11.34 -15.54
C ALA A 96 -12.06 -9.93 -14.95
N PHE A 97 -11.08 -9.54 -14.11
CA PHE A 97 -11.03 -8.20 -13.54
C PHE A 97 -10.77 -7.11 -14.59
N THR A 98 -9.77 -7.30 -15.48
CA THR A 98 -9.45 -6.30 -16.51
C THR A 98 -10.56 -6.14 -17.53
N ALA A 99 -11.30 -7.21 -17.86
CA ALA A 99 -12.48 -7.15 -18.70
C ALA A 99 -13.59 -6.29 -18.05
N TRP A 100 -13.85 -6.50 -16.74
CA TRP A 100 -14.78 -5.65 -16.00
C TRP A 100 -14.32 -4.20 -15.98
N CYS A 101 -13.05 -3.92 -15.63
CA CYS A 101 -12.50 -2.56 -15.59
C CYS A 101 -12.59 -1.82 -16.93
N GLY A 102 -12.40 -2.54 -18.04
CA GLY A 102 -12.49 -1.97 -19.39
C GLY A 102 -13.90 -1.50 -19.76
N GLY A 103 -14.93 -2.06 -19.13
CA GLY A 103 -16.32 -1.67 -19.33
C GLY A 103 -16.82 -0.53 -18.42
N GLN A 104 -15.99 -0.02 -17.50
CA GLN A 104 -16.41 1.01 -16.54
C GLN A 104 -15.91 2.41 -16.90
N GLU A 105 -16.73 3.40 -16.59
CA GLU A 105 -16.29 4.81 -16.54
C GLU A 105 -15.29 5.02 -15.39
N THR A 106 -14.32 5.92 -15.58
CA THR A 106 -13.27 6.19 -14.57
C THR A 106 -13.87 6.58 -13.22
N GLN A 107 -14.85 7.49 -13.19
CA GLN A 107 -15.51 7.91 -11.96
C GLN A 107 -16.30 6.78 -11.28
N ALA A 108 -16.80 5.80 -12.05
CA ALA A 108 -17.43 4.62 -11.46
C ALA A 108 -16.40 3.72 -10.78
N LEU A 109 -15.21 3.55 -11.38
CA LEU A 109 -14.10 2.81 -10.77
C LEU A 109 -13.60 3.48 -9.50
N GLU A 110 -13.39 4.80 -9.51
CA GLU A 110 -12.98 5.56 -8.31
C GLU A 110 -13.96 5.38 -7.16
N ARG A 111 -15.27 5.53 -7.42
CA ARG A 111 -16.32 5.32 -6.41
C ARG A 111 -16.32 3.88 -5.89
N HIS A 112 -16.20 2.90 -6.78
CA HIS A 112 -16.17 1.48 -6.39
C HIS A 112 -14.93 1.16 -5.55
N TYR A 113 -13.76 1.73 -5.89
CA TYR A 113 -12.54 1.60 -5.10
C TYR A 113 -12.73 2.14 -3.68
N VAL A 114 -13.21 3.38 -3.55
CA VAL A 114 -13.44 4.02 -2.24
C VAL A 114 -14.46 3.23 -1.42
N GLU A 115 -15.54 2.77 -2.05
CA GLU A 115 -16.55 1.95 -1.38
C GLU A 115 -15.96 0.64 -0.84
N MET A 116 -15.08 0.00 -1.61
CA MET A 116 -14.53 -1.30 -1.26
C MET A 116 -13.36 -1.21 -0.28
N PHE A 117 -12.46 -0.24 -0.42
CA PHE A 117 -11.19 -0.25 0.32
C PHE A 117 -11.11 0.81 1.42
N ASP A 118 -11.72 1.98 1.22
CA ASP A 118 -11.57 3.12 2.14
C ASP A 118 -12.71 3.18 3.17
N LEU A 119 -13.94 2.89 2.73
CA LEU A 119 -15.12 2.96 3.60
C LEU A 119 -15.38 1.67 4.38
N ARG A 120 -14.80 0.55 3.96
CA ARG A 120 -15.04 -0.78 4.56
C ARG A 120 -13.79 -1.28 5.28
N ARG A 121 -13.81 -1.21 6.61
CA ARG A 121 -12.73 -1.75 7.46
C ARG A 121 -12.37 -3.21 7.18
N LYS A 122 -13.34 -4.05 6.75
CA LYS A 122 -13.12 -5.48 6.50
C LYS A 122 -12.28 -5.77 5.26
N SER A 123 -12.21 -4.83 4.31
CA SER A 123 -11.49 -4.97 3.04
C SER A 123 -10.36 -3.96 2.87
N SER A 124 -10.00 -3.19 3.92
CA SER A 124 -8.84 -2.30 3.94
C SER A 124 -7.57 -2.96 3.40
N LEU A 125 -6.77 -2.23 2.61
CA LEU A 125 -5.55 -2.75 2.01
C LEU A 125 -4.30 -2.65 2.92
N TYR A 126 -4.46 -2.25 4.18
CA TYR A 126 -3.36 -2.13 5.14
C TYR A 126 -3.19 -3.43 5.94
N LEU A 127 -2.15 -4.21 5.63
CA LEU A 127 -2.02 -5.60 6.10
C LEU A 127 -1.78 -5.73 7.62
N THR A 128 -1.12 -4.75 8.25
CA THR A 128 -0.83 -4.82 9.69
C THR A 128 -2.06 -4.57 10.54
N TYR A 129 -3.06 -3.87 9.99
CA TYR A 129 -4.34 -3.63 10.66
C TYR A 129 -5.04 -4.95 11.03
N TYR A 130 -5.01 -5.97 10.19
CA TYR A 130 -5.67 -7.25 10.50
C TYR A 130 -5.04 -8.01 11.68
N LEU A 131 -3.75 -7.84 11.94
CA LEU A 131 -3.06 -8.54 13.03
C LEU A 131 -3.01 -7.73 14.32
N HIS A 132 -3.01 -6.41 14.22
CA HIS A 132 -2.72 -5.53 15.34
C HIS A 132 -3.77 -4.45 15.57
N GLY A 133 -4.73 -4.29 14.66
CA GLY A 133 -5.67 -3.15 14.59
C GLY A 133 -4.96 -1.83 14.82
N ASP A 134 -5.63 -0.87 15.44
CA ASP A 134 -5.07 0.46 15.71
C ASP A 134 -4.39 0.52 17.08
N THR A 135 -3.52 -0.46 17.36
CA THR A 135 -2.73 -0.54 18.59
C THR A 135 -1.29 -0.03 18.39
N ARG A 136 -0.58 0.27 19.48
CA ARG A 136 0.87 0.55 19.46
C ARG A 136 1.69 -0.56 18.79
N ARG A 137 1.22 -1.81 18.85
CA ARG A 137 1.87 -2.95 18.17
C ARG A 137 1.87 -2.80 16.65
N ARG A 138 0.87 -2.12 16.08
CA ARG A 138 0.83 -1.79 14.65
C ARG A 138 2.02 -0.92 14.25
N GLY A 139 2.33 0.11 15.05
CA GLY A 139 3.50 0.97 14.81
C GLY A 139 4.82 0.20 14.73
N MET A 140 5.03 -0.78 15.62
CA MET A 140 6.21 -1.65 15.59
C MET A 140 6.25 -2.58 14.37
N ALA A 141 5.10 -3.08 13.93
CA ALA A 141 5.00 -3.89 12.72
C ALA A 141 5.34 -3.08 11.46
N LEU A 142 4.84 -1.83 11.36
CA LEU A 142 5.17 -0.90 10.29
C LEU A 142 6.68 -0.62 10.22
N LEU A 143 7.31 -0.32 11.38
CA LEU A 143 8.75 -0.10 11.46
C LEU A 143 9.55 -1.33 11.00
N THR A 144 9.13 -2.51 11.44
CA THR A 144 9.77 -3.78 11.04
C THR A 144 9.70 -4.00 9.54
N LEU A 145 8.55 -3.69 8.93
CA LEU A 145 8.36 -3.83 7.48
C LEU A 145 9.19 -2.80 6.70
N ALA A 146 9.22 -1.55 7.15
CA ALA A 146 10.07 -0.51 6.56
C ALA A 146 11.57 -0.87 6.65
N GLN A 147 12.03 -1.41 7.79
CA GLN A 147 13.40 -1.89 7.94
C GLN A 147 13.72 -3.03 6.98
N ARG A 148 12.78 -3.95 6.75
CA ARG A 148 12.93 -5.03 5.76
C ARG A 148 13.12 -4.48 4.34
N TYR A 149 12.38 -3.44 3.95
CA TYR A 149 12.51 -2.81 2.64
C TYR A 149 13.90 -2.16 2.47
N ARG A 150 14.32 -1.38 3.46
CA ARG A 150 15.66 -0.76 3.45
C ARG A 150 16.79 -1.79 3.42
N ALA A 151 16.63 -2.93 4.08
CA ALA A 151 17.61 -4.01 4.06
C ALA A 151 17.82 -4.63 2.67
N THR A 152 16.87 -4.47 1.73
CA THR A 152 17.04 -4.85 0.32
C THR A 152 17.50 -3.70 -0.57
N GLY A 153 17.83 -2.54 0.02
CA GLY A 153 18.18 -1.32 -0.71
C GLY A 153 16.98 -0.63 -1.36
N TRP A 154 15.75 -0.99 -0.98
CA TRP A 154 14.55 -0.31 -1.45
C TRP A 154 14.15 0.77 -0.46
N ASP A 155 14.08 2.01 -0.93
CA ASP A 155 13.54 3.14 -0.18
C ASP A 155 12.18 3.48 -0.78
N THR A 156 11.14 3.45 0.05
CA THR A 156 9.81 3.89 -0.35
C THR A 156 9.82 5.41 -0.28
N ASP A 157 9.41 6.12 -1.34
CA ASP A 157 9.40 7.59 -1.42
C ASP A 157 8.49 8.29 -0.38
N GLY A 158 7.95 7.56 0.60
CA GLY A 158 7.16 8.06 1.72
C GLY A 158 5.71 8.38 1.39
N GLY A 159 5.30 8.19 0.13
CA GLY A 159 3.94 8.48 -0.33
C GLY A 159 2.86 7.55 0.25
N GLU A 160 3.23 6.33 0.65
CA GLU A 160 2.32 5.40 1.30
C GLU A 160 2.95 4.60 2.46
N LEU A 161 2.11 4.08 3.34
CA LEU A 161 2.56 3.23 4.44
C LEU A 161 3.16 1.90 3.91
N PRO A 162 4.20 1.36 4.60
CA PRO A 162 4.90 0.17 4.13
C PRO A 162 4.01 -1.09 4.10
N ASP A 163 2.89 -1.12 4.82
CA ASP A 163 1.98 -2.27 4.84
C ASP A 163 0.80 -2.16 3.88
N HIS A 164 0.72 -1.09 3.09
CA HIS A 164 -0.26 -0.98 2.01
C HIS A 164 -0.01 -2.09 0.97
N LEU A 165 -1.02 -2.90 0.67
CA LEU A 165 -0.85 -4.12 -0.13
C LEU A 165 -0.16 -3.90 -1.49
N PRO A 166 -0.49 -2.87 -2.30
CA PRO A 166 0.27 -2.52 -3.50
C PRO A 166 1.77 -2.33 -3.27
N VAL A 167 2.17 -1.68 -2.18
CA VAL A 167 3.58 -1.46 -1.78
C VAL A 167 4.23 -2.81 -1.45
N VAL A 168 3.53 -3.67 -0.71
CA VAL A 168 4.02 -5.01 -0.36
C VAL A 168 4.19 -5.90 -1.59
N LEU A 169 3.30 -5.78 -2.57
CA LEU A 169 3.36 -6.51 -3.84
C LEU A 169 4.51 -6.04 -4.73
N GLU A 170 4.75 -4.73 -4.78
CA GLU A 170 5.89 -4.15 -5.50
C GLU A 170 7.22 -4.60 -4.88
N PHE A 171 7.33 -4.57 -3.54
CA PHE A 171 8.45 -5.16 -2.84
C PHE A 171 8.65 -6.63 -3.19
N ALA A 172 7.56 -7.42 -3.20
CA ALA A 172 7.65 -8.84 -3.50
C ALA A 172 8.14 -9.11 -4.93
N ALA A 173 7.72 -8.28 -5.89
CA ALA A 173 8.20 -8.34 -7.27
C ALA A 173 9.69 -7.97 -7.39
N LEU A 174 10.17 -7.01 -6.59
CA LEU A 174 11.55 -6.53 -6.61
C LEU A 174 12.52 -7.47 -5.89
N ALA A 175 12.19 -7.87 -4.66
CA ALA A 175 13.03 -8.72 -3.82
C ALA A 175 12.94 -10.21 -4.21
N GLY A 176 11.99 -10.56 -5.07
CA GLY A 176 11.85 -11.87 -5.66
C GLY A 176 11.27 -12.95 -4.73
N PRO A 177 11.20 -14.20 -5.23
CA PRO A 177 10.58 -15.30 -4.52
C PRO A 177 11.19 -15.53 -3.14
N ARG A 178 10.39 -16.07 -2.22
CA ARG A 178 10.75 -16.32 -0.81
C ARG A 178 10.85 -15.03 0.01
N ALA A 179 11.97 -14.30 -0.06
CA ALA A 179 12.22 -13.18 0.86
C ALA A 179 11.27 -12.00 0.59
N GLY A 180 11.05 -11.67 -0.69
CA GLY A 180 10.12 -10.63 -1.12
C GLY A 180 8.67 -10.96 -0.77
N GLU A 181 8.27 -12.21 -0.97
CA GLU A 181 6.90 -12.67 -0.67
C GLU A 181 6.65 -13.02 0.81
N ALA A 182 7.67 -12.95 1.67
CA ALA A 182 7.52 -13.32 3.08
C ALA A 182 6.51 -12.45 3.84
N PRO A 183 6.43 -11.11 3.65
CA PRO A 183 5.35 -10.31 4.22
C PRO A 183 3.96 -10.78 3.78
N LEU A 184 3.77 -11.08 2.48
CA LEU A 184 2.49 -11.60 1.98
C LEU A 184 2.06 -12.89 2.69
N ARG A 185 3.01 -13.81 2.94
CA ARG A 185 2.74 -15.04 3.70
C ARG A 185 2.47 -14.77 5.17
N GLN A 186 3.22 -13.87 5.81
CA GLN A 186 3.01 -13.48 7.20
C GLN A 186 1.61 -12.85 7.42
N HIS A 187 1.10 -12.15 6.42
CA HIS A 187 -0.21 -11.51 6.43
C HIS A 187 -1.30 -12.31 5.69
N ARG A 188 -1.09 -13.62 5.43
CA ARG A 188 -2.05 -14.47 4.70
C ARG A 188 -3.48 -14.36 5.25
N ARG A 189 -3.63 -14.32 6.57
CA ARG A 189 -4.94 -14.21 7.25
C ARG A 189 -5.70 -12.94 6.87
N GLY A 190 -5.00 -11.81 6.79
CA GLY A 190 -5.59 -10.54 6.34
C GLY A 190 -6.03 -10.62 4.87
N LEU A 191 -5.20 -11.21 4.01
CA LEU A 191 -5.53 -11.39 2.59
C LEU A 191 -6.78 -12.25 2.38
N GLU A 192 -6.94 -13.33 3.15
CA GLU A 192 -8.14 -14.18 3.12
C GLU A 192 -9.39 -13.42 3.57
N LEU A 193 -9.27 -12.56 4.59
CA LEU A 193 -10.38 -11.73 5.06
C LEU A 193 -10.78 -10.67 4.04
N ILE A 194 -9.81 -10.01 3.41
CA ILE A 194 -10.07 -9.07 2.32
C ILE A 194 -10.80 -9.81 1.19
N HIS A 195 -10.28 -10.96 0.76
CA HIS A 195 -10.90 -11.76 -0.30
C HIS A 195 -12.33 -12.16 0.04
N ARG A 196 -12.58 -12.63 1.27
CA ARG A 196 -13.93 -12.97 1.76
C ARG A 196 -14.85 -11.75 1.76
N ALA A 197 -14.40 -10.61 2.30
CA ALA A 197 -15.20 -9.38 2.35
C ALA A 197 -15.57 -8.89 0.94
N LEU A 198 -14.66 -8.97 -0.01
CA LEU A 198 -14.91 -8.63 -1.42
C LEU A 198 -15.86 -9.62 -2.09
N THR A 199 -15.78 -10.91 -1.73
CA THR A 199 -16.70 -11.95 -2.23
C THR A 199 -18.11 -11.75 -1.69
N ASP A 200 -18.25 -11.51 -0.38
CA ASP A 200 -19.53 -11.25 0.28
C ASP A 200 -20.21 -9.98 -0.27
N ALA A 201 -19.43 -9.01 -0.74
CA ALA A 201 -19.91 -7.79 -1.38
C ALA A 201 -20.12 -7.92 -2.90
N ASP A 202 -19.92 -9.11 -3.49
CA ASP A 202 -19.90 -9.37 -4.94
C ASP A 202 -19.03 -8.37 -5.73
N SER A 203 -17.92 -7.93 -5.14
CA SER A 203 -17.01 -6.99 -5.77
C SER A 203 -16.09 -7.68 -6.78
N PRO A 204 -15.89 -7.13 -7.99
CA PRO A 204 -14.95 -7.66 -8.97
C PRO A 204 -13.49 -7.70 -8.47
N TYR A 205 -13.13 -6.84 -7.51
CA TYR A 205 -11.81 -6.87 -6.86
C TYR A 205 -11.48 -8.21 -6.19
N ARG A 206 -12.48 -9.05 -5.89
CA ARG A 206 -12.26 -10.43 -5.41
C ARG A 206 -11.34 -11.22 -6.35
N HIS A 207 -11.40 -10.96 -7.65
CA HIS A 207 -10.56 -11.66 -8.63
C HIS A 207 -9.09 -11.29 -8.49
N VAL A 208 -8.78 -10.02 -8.20
CA VAL A 208 -7.40 -9.58 -7.97
C VAL A 208 -6.83 -10.26 -6.72
N LEU A 209 -7.61 -10.34 -5.65
CA LEU A 209 -7.19 -11.05 -4.43
C LEU A 209 -7.11 -12.57 -4.65
N ALA A 210 -8.05 -13.17 -5.38
CA ALA A 210 -7.99 -14.60 -5.70
C ALA A 210 -6.72 -14.94 -6.48
N ALA A 211 -6.37 -14.14 -7.50
CA ALA A 211 -5.12 -14.28 -8.24
C ALA A 211 -3.90 -14.24 -7.30
N LEU A 212 -3.82 -13.27 -6.39
CA LEU A 212 -2.76 -13.20 -5.38
C LEU A 212 -2.73 -14.47 -4.50
N LEU A 213 -3.88 -14.95 -4.05
CA LEU A 213 -3.96 -16.11 -3.17
C LEU A 213 -3.48 -17.39 -3.85
N THR A 214 -3.64 -17.53 -5.18
CA THR A 214 -3.10 -18.67 -5.96
C THR A 214 -1.57 -18.65 -6.05
N LEU A 215 -0.95 -17.48 -5.86
CA LEU A 215 0.49 -17.36 -5.88
C LEU A 215 1.10 -17.89 -4.58
N LEU A 216 0.42 -17.73 -3.45
CA LEU A 216 0.95 -18.12 -2.15
C LEU A 216 0.68 -19.61 -1.85
N PRO A 217 1.45 -20.24 -0.94
CA PRO A 217 1.13 -21.58 -0.46
C PRO A 217 -0.31 -21.66 0.07
N PRO A 218 -0.97 -22.84 -0.04
CA PRO A 218 -2.31 -23.02 0.49
C PRO A 218 -2.36 -22.72 1.99
N PRO A 219 -3.47 -22.15 2.49
CA PRO A 219 -3.61 -21.82 3.90
C PRO A 219 -3.57 -23.10 4.74
N THR A 220 -2.93 -23.03 5.90
CA THR A 220 -2.95 -24.14 6.86
C THR A 220 -4.29 -24.18 7.61
N GLU A 221 -4.64 -25.32 8.23
CA GLU A 221 -5.82 -25.39 9.10
C GLU A 221 -5.76 -24.37 10.26
N ALA A 222 -4.56 -24.06 10.74
CA ALA A 222 -4.35 -23.01 11.75
C ALA A 222 -4.68 -21.62 11.19
N ASP A 223 -4.33 -21.34 9.94
CA ASP A 223 -4.70 -20.09 9.27
C ASP A 223 -6.21 -19.98 9.10
N LEU A 224 -6.87 -21.05 8.64
CA LEU A 224 -8.32 -21.06 8.45
C LEU A 224 -9.08 -20.81 9.77
N ARG A 225 -8.64 -21.44 10.87
CA ARG A 225 -9.21 -21.19 12.21
C ARG A 225 -9.01 -19.74 12.66
N ALA A 226 -7.78 -19.24 12.54
CA ALA A 226 -7.47 -17.86 12.92
C ALA A 226 -8.23 -16.83 12.06
N VAL A 227 -8.46 -17.12 10.78
CA VAL A 227 -9.30 -16.29 9.89
C VAL A 227 -10.76 -16.30 10.37
N ALA A 228 -11.29 -17.46 10.75
CA ALA A 228 -12.66 -17.55 11.28
C ALA A 228 -12.81 -16.75 12.60
N GLU A 229 -11.85 -16.87 13.51
CA GLU A 229 -11.80 -16.10 14.75
C GLU A 229 -11.73 -14.58 14.49
N LEU A 230 -10.81 -14.16 13.61
CA LEU A 230 -10.61 -12.76 13.26
C LEU A 230 -11.82 -12.18 12.50
N ALA A 231 -12.52 -12.97 11.69
CA ALA A 231 -13.77 -12.58 11.05
C ALA A 231 -14.89 -12.33 12.06
N ALA A 232 -14.93 -13.12 13.15
CA ALA A 232 -15.94 -13.01 14.20
C ALA A 232 -15.67 -11.87 15.18
N GLN A 233 -14.42 -11.68 15.58
CA GLN A 233 -14.02 -10.71 16.62
C GLN A 233 -13.58 -9.36 16.05
N GLY A 234 -13.20 -9.32 14.76
CA GLY A 234 -12.52 -8.17 14.17
C GLY A 234 -11.07 -8.03 14.66
N PRO A 235 -10.29 -7.09 14.09
CA PRO A 235 -8.93 -6.85 14.54
C PRO A 235 -8.84 -6.37 15.98
N PRO A 236 -7.70 -6.58 16.67
CA PRO A 236 -7.51 -6.11 18.04
C PRO A 236 -7.67 -4.59 18.15
N ASN A 237 -8.43 -4.10 19.11
CA ASN A 237 -8.47 -2.68 19.45
C ASN A 237 -7.71 -2.42 20.75
N GLU A 238 -6.99 -1.30 20.83
CA GLU A 238 -6.48 -0.80 22.12
C GLU A 238 -7.59 0.06 22.72
N ASP A 239 -8.00 -0.23 23.96
CA ASP A 239 -8.91 0.65 24.71
C ASP A 239 -8.13 1.90 25.16
N VAL A 240 -7.80 2.78 24.21
CA VAL A 240 -7.20 4.08 24.55
C VAL A 240 -8.28 5.01 25.09
N GLY A 241 -8.33 5.15 26.41
CA GLY A 241 -9.06 6.23 27.09
C GLY A 241 -10.28 5.86 27.95
N ILE A 242 -10.38 4.63 28.47
CA ILE A 242 -11.36 4.29 29.55
C ILE A 242 -10.68 3.90 30.87
N ASP A 243 -9.40 4.21 31.03
CA ASP A 243 -8.95 4.55 32.37
C ASP A 243 -9.42 5.99 32.61
N PRO A 244 -10.43 6.23 33.49
CA PRO A 244 -10.61 7.59 34.00
C PRO A 244 -9.26 7.97 34.57
N TYR A 245 -8.72 9.13 34.15
CA TYR A 245 -7.51 9.75 34.68
C TYR A 245 -6.93 8.96 35.84
N GLY A 246 -5.82 8.27 35.60
CA GLY A 246 -5.24 7.33 36.55
C GLY A 246 -5.35 7.88 37.97
N ALA A 247 -5.63 7.00 38.91
CA ALA A 247 -5.75 7.28 40.34
C ALA A 247 -4.42 7.80 40.96
N GLY A 248 -3.75 8.76 40.33
CA GLY A 248 -2.88 9.70 40.97
C GLY A 248 -3.77 10.71 41.65
N GLU A 249 -3.71 10.72 42.97
CA GLU A 249 -4.34 11.69 43.84
C GLU A 249 -4.27 13.08 43.21
N PHE A 250 -5.44 13.64 42.93
CA PHE A 250 -5.57 15.06 42.64
C PHE A 250 -4.89 15.78 43.80
N ALA A 251 -3.85 16.56 43.52
CA ALA A 251 -3.17 17.35 44.54
C ALA A 251 -4.24 18.07 45.38
N PRO A 252 -4.17 18.03 46.72
CA PRO A 252 -5.23 18.56 47.56
C PRO A 252 -5.51 20.04 47.19
N PRO A 253 -6.77 20.49 47.28
CA PRO A 253 -7.12 21.87 46.96
C PRO A 253 -6.24 22.82 47.77
N GLY A 254 -5.50 23.70 47.08
CA GLY A 254 -4.52 24.62 47.67
C GLY A 254 -3.05 24.31 47.38
N THR A 255 -2.73 23.23 46.66
CA THR A 255 -1.33 22.90 46.31
C THR A 255 -0.75 23.78 45.19
N PHE A 256 -1.61 24.47 44.43
CA PHE A 256 -1.17 25.45 43.45
C PHE A 256 -0.78 26.75 44.17
N VAL A 257 0.52 26.97 44.34
CA VAL A 257 1.08 28.29 44.66
C VAL A 257 1.42 28.95 43.32
N PRO A 258 0.72 30.03 42.92
CA PRO A 258 1.09 30.79 41.74
C PRO A 258 2.54 31.28 41.89
N PRO A 259 3.40 31.17 40.86
CA PRO A 259 4.71 31.79 40.92
C PRO A 259 4.58 33.30 41.09
N ASP A 260 5.50 33.91 41.84
CA ASP A 260 5.55 35.38 42.00
C ASP A 260 5.54 36.07 40.62
N GLN A 261 4.78 37.16 40.52
CA GLN A 261 4.66 37.91 39.28
C GLN A 261 6.06 38.33 38.79
N ALA A 262 6.40 37.91 37.57
CA ALA A 262 7.64 38.31 36.94
C ALA A 262 7.70 39.84 36.82
N ARG A 263 8.86 40.44 37.14
CA ARG A 263 9.06 41.89 37.02
C ARG A 263 8.74 42.33 35.58
N PRO A 264 8.04 43.45 35.37
CA PRO A 264 7.74 43.94 34.03
C PRO A 264 9.03 44.14 33.24
N THR A 265 9.13 43.47 32.09
CA THR A 265 10.21 43.71 31.13
C THR A 265 10.02 45.12 30.56
N LEU A 266 10.87 46.07 30.96
CA LEU A 266 10.94 47.38 30.32
C LEU A 266 11.49 47.20 28.91
N MET A 267 10.62 47.28 27.91
CA MET A 267 11.05 47.35 26.51
C MET A 267 11.73 48.69 26.26
N PRO A 268 12.92 48.73 25.64
CA PRO A 268 13.51 49.98 25.15
C PRO A 268 12.59 50.62 24.10
N PRO A 269 12.53 51.95 24.00
CA PRO A 269 11.70 52.61 23.01
C PRO A 269 12.13 52.24 21.59
N LEU A 270 11.15 51.88 20.75
CA LEU A 270 11.34 51.59 19.34
C LEU A 270 11.89 52.85 18.64
N SER A 271 13.07 52.75 18.05
CA SER A 271 13.61 53.80 17.19
C SER A 271 12.83 53.81 15.87
N THR A 272 12.15 54.91 15.57
CA THR A 272 11.47 55.14 14.29
C THR A 272 12.49 55.29 13.16
N PRO A 273 12.33 54.63 12.01
CA PRO A 273 13.22 54.84 10.87
C PRO A 273 12.88 56.18 10.19
N GLU A 274 13.87 57.06 10.07
CA GLU A 274 13.80 58.24 9.20
C GLU A 274 13.68 57.77 7.73
N GLY A 275 12.62 58.23 7.06
CA GLY A 275 12.43 58.00 5.63
C GLY A 275 13.35 58.87 4.76
N PRO A 276 13.68 58.43 3.53
CA PRO A 276 14.65 59.11 2.67
C PRO A 276 14.06 60.39 2.04
N ARG A 277 14.91 61.40 1.89
CA ARG A 277 14.73 62.51 0.93
C ARG A 277 15.47 62.21 -0.36
#